data_AF-A0A7V7KXL3-F1
#
_entry.id   AF-A0A7V7KXL3-F1
#
_cell.length_a   1.000
_cell.length_b   1.000
_cell.length_c   1.000
_cell.angle_alpha   90.00
_cell.angle_beta   90.00
_cell.angle_gamma   90.00
#
_symmetry.space_group_name_H-M   'P 1'
#
loop_
_entity.id
_entity.type
_entity.pdbx_description
1 polymer ?
#
loop_
_entity_poly.entity_id
_entity_poly.type
_entity_poly.pdbx_seq_one_letter_code
_entity_poly.pdbx_strand_id
1 'polypeptide(L)'
;MGDNVLQYLQDSLVDQYRVLDLNIAQLADPSATEALHQTRIAMRRLRSLLRPWREQGDWFSGVDSLSAELGRETGPLRDRQVLVQELEKRGAHYQAVCRQEAMQTSCALLAGDLRYRLLQLAIINLEQRLAVGSDDYRLESDTLDNYAYKLTRKLRKTLGKKNPDLHEVRKEIKKLRYLYQAYSEYLLPSSELTKALKRAQNELGEWHDNLQWLMMSERETDLYCCRDHWQTQIDQRAERAWKRLKKLRKLLRSPKG
;
A
#
# COMPACT_ATOMS: atom_id res chain seq x y z
N MET A 1 -4.91 28.39 16.48
CA MET A 1 -4.90 27.07 17.14
C MET A 1 -4.20 26.14 16.17
N GLY A 2 -2.94 25.78 16.43
CA GLY A 2 -2.22 24.87 15.54
C GLY A 2 -2.84 23.49 15.69
N ASP A 3 -3.33 22.93 14.59
CA ASP A 3 -3.89 21.58 14.57
C ASP A 3 -2.86 20.60 15.15
N ASN A 4 -3.27 19.90 16.21
CA ASN A 4 -2.38 18.99 16.92
C ASN A 4 -2.21 17.72 16.08
N VAL A 5 -1.02 17.52 15.49
CA VAL A 5 -0.66 16.32 14.73
C VAL A 5 -0.92 15.04 15.55
N LEU A 6 -0.81 15.11 16.88
CA LEU A 6 -1.16 14.01 17.77
C LEU A 6 -2.66 13.70 17.76
N GLN A 7 -3.51 14.74 17.85
CA GLN A 7 -4.98 14.56 17.79
C GLN A 7 -5.37 13.93 16.46
N TYR A 8 -4.81 14.42 15.36
CA TYR A 8 -5.03 13.83 14.04
C TYR A 8 -4.61 12.35 13.97
N LEU A 9 -3.48 11.99 14.61
CA LEU A 9 -3.07 10.59 14.72
C LEU A 9 -4.10 9.78 15.52
N GLN A 10 -4.57 10.27 16.66
CA GLN A 10 -5.55 9.58 17.51
C GLN A 10 -6.85 9.31 16.73
N ASP A 11 -7.40 10.32 16.06
CA ASP A 11 -8.62 10.19 15.25
C ASP A 11 -8.41 9.18 14.11
N SER A 12 -7.27 9.28 13.43
CA SER A 12 -6.91 8.37 12.34
C SER A 12 -6.73 6.91 12.80
N LEU A 13 -6.22 6.69 14.02
CA LEU A 13 -6.06 5.36 14.61
C LEU A 13 -7.42 4.71 14.88
N VAL A 14 -8.37 5.46 15.45
CA VAL A 14 -9.74 5.00 15.70
C VAL A 14 -10.42 4.61 14.37
N ASP A 15 -10.28 5.43 13.34
CA ASP A 15 -10.84 5.14 12.02
C ASP A 15 -10.21 3.89 11.40
N GLN A 16 -8.88 3.74 11.48
CA GLN A 16 -8.23 2.53 10.95
C GLN A 16 -8.60 1.29 11.75
N TYR A 17 -8.77 1.39 13.07
CA TYR A 17 -9.25 0.29 13.91
C TYR A 17 -10.63 -0.18 13.45
N ARG A 18 -11.60 0.74 13.29
CA ARG A 18 -12.95 0.41 12.84
C ARG A 18 -12.97 -0.28 11.48
N VAL A 19 -12.19 0.23 10.52
CA VAL A 19 -12.08 -0.38 9.19
C VAL A 19 -11.46 -1.79 9.28
N LEU A 20 -10.42 -1.97 10.10
CA LEU A 20 -9.82 -3.29 10.30
C LEU A 20 -10.81 -4.26 10.92
N ASP A 21 -11.44 -3.90 12.03
CA ASP A 21 -12.36 -4.75 12.76
C ASP A 21 -13.50 -5.26 11.88
N LEU A 22 -14.16 -4.34 11.17
CA LEU A 22 -15.24 -4.66 10.24
C LEU A 22 -14.79 -5.64 9.14
N ASN A 23 -13.66 -5.36 8.48
CA ASN A 23 -13.25 -6.14 7.32
C ASN A 23 -12.56 -7.46 7.71
N ILE A 24 -11.93 -7.54 8.88
CA ILE A 24 -11.40 -8.79 9.43
C ILE A 24 -12.55 -9.76 9.72
N ALA A 25 -13.63 -9.28 10.34
CA ALA A 25 -14.82 -10.08 10.61
C ALA A 25 -15.47 -10.66 9.34
N GLN A 26 -15.29 -9.98 8.19
CA GLN A 26 -15.82 -10.38 6.90
C GLN A 26 -14.86 -11.24 6.06
N LEU A 27 -13.62 -11.50 6.51
CA LEU A 27 -12.64 -12.25 5.70
C LEU A 27 -13.11 -13.67 5.34
N ALA A 28 -13.91 -14.30 6.20
CA ALA A 28 -14.45 -15.63 5.97
C ALA A 28 -15.71 -15.64 5.09
N ASP A 29 -16.31 -14.48 4.80
CA ASP A 29 -17.51 -14.36 3.98
C ASP A 29 -17.15 -14.34 2.49
N PRO A 30 -17.53 -15.35 1.69
CA PRO A 30 -17.23 -15.40 0.26
C PRO A 30 -17.86 -14.26 -0.55
N SER A 31 -18.94 -13.65 -0.04
CA SER A 31 -19.62 -12.52 -0.69
C SER A 31 -18.91 -11.18 -0.43
N ALA A 32 -18.10 -11.09 0.62
CA ALA A 32 -17.34 -9.90 1.00
C ALA A 32 -16.03 -9.77 0.20
N THR A 33 -16.15 -9.65 -1.12
CA THR A 33 -15.01 -9.66 -2.07
C THR A 33 -13.96 -8.57 -1.81
N GLU A 34 -14.36 -7.45 -1.18
CA GLU A 34 -13.49 -6.34 -0.85
C GLU A 34 -12.84 -6.42 0.55
N ALA A 35 -13.27 -7.34 1.42
CA ALA A 35 -12.80 -7.42 2.80
C ALA A 35 -11.27 -7.50 2.90
N LEU A 36 -10.64 -8.42 2.13
CA LEU A 36 -9.18 -8.54 2.08
C LEU A 36 -8.51 -7.27 1.57
N HIS A 37 -9.10 -6.59 0.58
CA HIS A 37 -8.54 -5.36 0.03
C HIS A 37 -8.57 -4.22 1.05
N GLN A 38 -9.70 -4.03 1.74
CA GLN A 38 -9.87 -2.98 2.73
C GLN A 38 -9.01 -3.22 3.97
N THR A 39 -8.94 -4.45 4.48
CA THR A 39 -8.01 -4.82 5.57
C THR A 39 -6.58 -4.45 5.23
N ARG A 40 -6.13 -4.75 4.01
CA ARG A 40 -4.79 -4.37 3.52
C ARG A 40 -4.60 -2.86 3.37
N ILE A 41 -5.64 -2.14 2.94
CA ILE A 41 -5.61 -0.67 2.86
C ILE A 41 -5.43 -0.06 4.26
N ALA A 42 -6.17 -0.55 5.26
CA ALA A 42 -6.10 -0.04 6.62
C ALA A 42 -4.74 -0.32 7.28
N MET A 43 -4.22 -1.56 7.16
CA MET A 43 -2.85 -1.88 7.62
C MET A 43 -1.80 -0.98 6.95
N ARG A 44 -1.90 -0.74 5.63
CA ARG A 44 -1.00 0.16 4.91
C ARG A 44 -1.10 1.61 5.40
N ARG A 45 -2.32 2.09 5.71
CA ARG A 45 -2.56 3.43 6.25
C ARG A 45 -1.96 3.57 7.65
N LEU A 46 -2.23 2.62 8.56
CA LEU A 46 -1.58 2.56 9.88
C LEU A 46 -0.07 2.69 9.76
N ARG A 47 0.56 1.90 8.90
CA ARG A 47 2.01 1.98 8.68
C ARG A 47 2.49 3.34 8.16
N SER A 48 1.68 4.03 7.39
CA SER A 48 2.03 5.35 6.84
C SER A 48 1.86 6.45 7.89
N LEU A 49 0.83 6.33 8.74
CA LEU A 49 0.59 7.18 9.90
C LEU A 49 1.68 7.00 10.97
N LEU A 50 2.05 5.77 11.30
CA LEU A 50 2.92 5.52 12.46
C LEU A 50 4.41 5.74 12.20
N ARG A 51 4.83 5.79 10.93
CA ARG A 51 6.24 5.90 10.54
C ARG A 51 6.94 7.16 11.05
N PRO A 52 6.38 8.37 10.93
CA PRO A 52 6.97 9.57 11.49
C PRO A 52 7.14 9.54 13.02
N TRP A 53 6.35 8.71 13.72
CA TRP A 53 6.32 8.66 15.18
C TRP A 53 7.25 7.63 15.81
N ARG A 54 7.93 6.80 15.01
CA ARG A 54 8.70 5.66 15.53
C ARG A 54 9.80 6.02 16.52
N GLU A 55 10.39 7.20 16.39
CA GLU A 55 11.45 7.67 17.30
C GLU A 55 10.90 8.12 18.66
N GLN A 56 9.58 8.32 18.78
CA GLN A 56 8.91 8.71 20.02
C GLN A 56 8.56 7.52 20.92
N GLY A 57 8.73 6.27 20.45
CA GLY A 57 8.57 5.09 21.29
C GLY A 57 8.29 3.79 20.56
N ASP A 58 8.63 2.68 21.22
CA ASP A 58 8.61 1.34 20.61
C ASP A 58 7.20 0.86 20.25
N TRP A 59 6.16 1.34 20.93
CA TRP A 59 4.77 0.97 20.63
C TRP A 59 4.32 1.40 19.22
N PHE A 60 4.80 2.54 18.70
CA PHE A 60 4.52 2.95 17.32
C PHE A 60 5.15 1.96 16.33
N SER A 61 6.36 1.49 16.64
CA SER A 61 7.07 0.50 15.84
C SER A 61 6.42 -0.88 15.92
N GLY A 62 5.84 -1.25 17.06
CA GLY A 62 5.14 -2.51 17.28
C GLY A 62 3.91 -2.64 16.36
N VAL A 63 3.03 -1.64 16.35
CA VAL A 63 1.84 -1.63 15.48
C VAL A 63 2.23 -1.61 13.99
N ASP A 64 3.23 -0.83 13.59
CA ASP A 64 3.72 -0.86 12.20
C ASP A 64 4.32 -2.22 11.81
N SER A 65 5.05 -2.87 12.71
CA SER A 65 5.71 -4.15 12.45
C SER A 65 4.69 -5.27 12.27
N LEU A 66 3.70 -5.36 13.17
CA LEU A 66 2.58 -6.32 13.05
C LEU A 66 1.79 -6.07 11.75
N SER A 67 1.46 -4.81 11.46
CA SER A 67 0.81 -4.44 10.19
C SER A 67 1.65 -4.79 8.97
N ALA A 68 2.99 -4.72 9.08
CA ALA A 68 3.90 -5.09 8.01
C ALA A 68 3.96 -6.60 7.77
N GLU A 69 3.93 -7.38 8.85
CA GLU A 69 3.94 -8.84 8.81
C GLU A 69 2.66 -9.39 8.17
N LEU A 70 1.49 -9.05 8.72
CA LEU A 70 0.20 -9.41 8.14
C LEU A 70 0.06 -8.91 6.69
N GLY A 71 0.60 -7.72 6.40
CA GLY A 71 0.62 -7.17 5.04
C GLY A 71 1.49 -7.98 4.05
N ARG A 72 2.57 -8.64 4.50
CA ARG A 72 3.39 -9.51 3.65
C ARG A 72 2.65 -10.81 3.34
N GLU A 73 2.01 -11.41 4.33
CA GLU A 73 1.34 -12.72 4.20
C GLU A 73 0.04 -12.64 3.42
N THR A 74 -0.69 -11.55 3.57
CA THR A 74 -1.89 -11.27 2.74
C THR A 74 -1.52 -10.80 1.33
N GLY A 75 -0.22 -10.63 1.03
CA GLY A 75 0.30 -10.19 -0.27
C GLY A 75 -0.08 -11.13 -1.40
N PRO A 76 0.36 -12.40 -1.37
CA PRO A 76 0.05 -13.39 -2.40
C PRO A 76 -1.45 -13.59 -2.64
N LEU A 77 -2.27 -13.51 -1.58
CA LEU A 77 -3.73 -13.61 -1.74
C LEU A 77 -4.31 -12.40 -2.46
N ARG A 78 -3.82 -11.19 -2.18
CA ARG A 78 -4.23 -10.02 -2.95
C ARG A 78 -3.75 -10.09 -4.39
N ASP A 79 -2.55 -10.58 -4.64
CA ASP A 79 -2.04 -10.74 -6.00
C ASP A 79 -2.90 -11.75 -6.79
N ARG A 80 -3.35 -12.83 -6.13
CA ARG A 80 -4.34 -13.77 -6.68
C ARG A 80 -5.70 -13.12 -6.94
N GLN A 81 -6.23 -12.28 -6.04
CA GLN A 81 -7.46 -11.52 -6.29
C GLN A 81 -7.36 -10.67 -7.56
N VAL A 82 -6.25 -9.97 -7.74
CA VAL A 82 -6.04 -9.11 -8.91
C VAL A 82 -5.92 -9.96 -10.19
N LEU A 83 -5.29 -11.13 -10.13
CA LEU A 83 -5.26 -12.07 -11.25
C LEU A 83 -6.66 -12.61 -11.60
N VAL A 84 -7.49 -12.98 -10.62
CA VAL A 84 -8.87 -13.42 -10.87
C VAL A 84 -9.64 -12.36 -11.64
N GLN A 85 -9.57 -11.09 -11.21
CA GLN A 85 -10.23 -9.97 -11.89
C GLN A 85 -9.73 -9.78 -13.34
N GLU A 86 -8.43 -9.96 -13.59
CA GLU A 86 -7.89 -9.92 -14.94
C GLU A 86 -8.39 -11.08 -15.81
N LEU A 87 -8.44 -12.30 -15.26
CA LEU A 87 -8.92 -13.49 -15.97
C LEU A 87 -10.40 -13.36 -16.33
N GLU A 88 -11.24 -12.88 -15.39
CA GLU A 88 -12.66 -12.60 -15.62
C GLU A 88 -12.85 -11.58 -16.75
N LYS A 89 -12.11 -10.47 -16.70
CA LYS A 89 -12.15 -9.43 -17.73
C LYS A 89 -11.79 -9.96 -19.12
N ARG A 90 -10.99 -11.02 -19.18
CA ARG A 90 -10.54 -11.67 -20.42
C ARG A 90 -11.43 -12.83 -20.87
N GLY A 91 -12.48 -13.16 -20.13
CA GLY A 91 -13.35 -14.30 -20.42
C GLY A 91 -12.73 -15.67 -20.07
N ALA A 92 -11.62 -15.70 -19.34
CA ALA A 92 -10.99 -16.93 -18.85
C ALA A 92 -11.69 -17.44 -17.57
N HIS A 93 -13.00 -17.69 -17.67
CA HIS A 93 -13.88 -17.94 -16.52
C HIS A 93 -13.48 -19.18 -15.72
N TYR A 94 -13.09 -20.27 -16.40
CA TYR A 94 -12.64 -21.49 -15.73
C TYR A 94 -11.42 -21.23 -14.84
N GLN A 95 -10.39 -20.57 -15.39
CA GLN A 95 -9.16 -20.21 -14.68
C GLN A 95 -9.42 -19.27 -13.49
N ALA A 96 -10.40 -18.37 -13.64
CA ALA A 96 -10.82 -17.45 -12.59
C ALA A 96 -11.49 -18.19 -11.43
N VAL A 97 -12.47 -19.05 -11.72
CA VAL A 97 -13.24 -19.81 -10.70
C VAL A 97 -12.32 -20.70 -9.87
N CYS A 98 -11.44 -21.49 -10.50
CA CYS A 98 -10.52 -22.36 -9.75
C CYS A 98 -9.64 -21.59 -8.75
N ARG A 99 -9.19 -20.39 -9.12
CA ARG A 99 -8.37 -19.53 -8.26
C ARG A 99 -9.20 -18.85 -7.17
N GLN A 100 -10.44 -18.50 -7.46
CA GLN A 100 -11.36 -17.92 -6.50
C GLN A 100 -11.69 -18.92 -5.38
N GLU A 101 -12.00 -20.17 -5.72
CA GLU A 101 -12.28 -21.25 -4.76
C GLU A 101 -11.08 -21.49 -3.83
N ALA A 102 -9.87 -21.64 -4.39
CA ALA A 102 -8.66 -21.82 -3.59
C ALA A 102 -8.38 -20.62 -2.65
N MET A 103 -8.82 -19.42 -3.04
CA MET A 103 -8.65 -18.22 -2.23
C MET A 103 -9.62 -18.18 -1.05
N GLN A 104 -10.86 -18.66 -1.20
CA GLN A 104 -11.86 -18.67 -0.12
C GLN A 104 -11.36 -19.42 1.11
N THR A 105 -10.79 -20.61 0.92
CA THR A 105 -10.17 -21.38 2.01
C THR A 105 -9.06 -20.60 2.71
N SER A 106 -8.21 -19.91 1.93
CA SER A 106 -7.10 -19.13 2.48
C SER A 106 -7.59 -17.90 3.27
N CYS A 107 -8.64 -17.23 2.80
CA CYS A 107 -9.24 -16.09 3.50
C CYS A 107 -9.93 -16.52 4.80
N ALA A 108 -10.61 -17.68 4.81
CA ALA A 108 -11.21 -18.24 6.02
C ALA A 108 -10.14 -18.58 7.09
N LEU A 109 -8.99 -19.14 6.69
CA LEU A 109 -7.87 -19.37 7.61
C LEU A 109 -7.32 -18.06 8.19
N LEU A 110 -7.20 -17.02 7.37
CA LEU A 110 -6.76 -15.70 7.83
C LEU A 110 -7.73 -15.07 8.84
N ALA A 111 -9.05 -15.27 8.68
CA ALA A 111 -10.03 -14.76 9.63
C ALA A 111 -9.80 -15.29 11.06
N GLY A 112 -9.24 -16.50 11.18
CA GLY A 112 -8.87 -17.12 12.46
C GLY A 112 -7.47 -16.78 12.97
N ASP A 113 -6.69 -15.98 12.24
CA ASP A 113 -5.30 -15.68 12.62
C ASP A 113 -5.22 -14.78 13.86
N LEU A 114 -4.61 -15.28 14.93
CA LEU A 114 -4.47 -14.59 16.21
C LEU A 114 -3.71 -13.26 16.08
N ARG A 115 -2.89 -13.08 15.05
CA ARG A 115 -2.13 -11.84 14.84
C ARG A 115 -3.01 -10.65 14.49
N TYR A 116 -4.19 -10.86 13.90
CA TYR A 116 -5.16 -9.79 13.75
C TYR A 116 -5.65 -9.29 15.11
N ARG A 117 -5.92 -10.20 16.05
CA ARG A 117 -6.28 -9.84 17.44
C ARG A 117 -5.14 -9.12 18.14
N LEU A 118 -3.90 -9.59 17.97
CA LEU A 118 -2.72 -8.91 18.52
C LEU A 118 -2.55 -7.50 17.95
N LEU A 119 -2.78 -7.32 16.64
CA LEU A 119 -2.75 -5.99 16.01
C LEU A 119 -3.83 -5.08 16.59
N GLN A 120 -5.07 -5.57 16.72
CA GLN A 120 -6.18 -4.81 17.29
C GLN A 120 -5.90 -4.38 18.74
N LEU A 121 -5.41 -5.30 19.58
CA LEU A 121 -5.00 -4.99 20.95
C LEU A 121 -3.83 -4.00 21.00
N ALA A 122 -2.85 -4.12 20.10
CA ALA A 122 -1.74 -3.18 20.01
C ALA A 122 -2.21 -1.77 19.64
N ILE A 123 -3.23 -1.63 18.77
CA ILE A 123 -3.83 -0.34 18.43
C ILE A 123 -4.59 0.24 19.63
N ILE A 124 -5.40 -0.55 20.32
CA ILE A 124 -6.15 -0.09 21.52
C ILE A 124 -5.18 0.37 22.61
N ASN A 125 -4.13 -0.41 22.88
CA ASN A 125 -3.11 -0.03 23.87
C ASN A 125 -2.36 1.24 23.47
N LEU A 126 -2.10 1.43 22.17
CA LEU A 126 -1.50 2.66 21.66
C LEU A 126 -2.43 3.85 21.90
N GLU A 127 -3.71 3.74 21.52
CA GLU A 127 -4.71 4.79 21.71
C GLU A 127 -4.82 5.23 23.18
N GLN A 128 -4.92 4.27 24.11
CA GLN A 128 -4.97 4.54 25.54
C GLN A 128 -3.72 5.28 26.05
N ARG A 129 -2.54 4.90 25.57
CA ARG A 129 -1.28 5.58 25.93
C ARG A 129 -1.24 7.01 25.44
N LEU A 130 -1.68 7.25 24.20
CA LEU A 130 -1.74 8.61 23.65
C LEU A 130 -2.76 9.48 24.40
N ALA A 131 -3.83 8.88 24.94
CA ALA A 131 -4.84 9.60 25.73
C ALA A 131 -4.34 9.97 27.13
N VAL A 132 -3.59 9.09 27.81
CA VAL A 132 -3.11 9.33 29.19
C VAL A 132 -1.82 10.16 29.23
N GLY A 133 -0.93 9.99 28.25
CA GLY A 133 0.39 10.65 28.19
C GLY A 133 0.54 11.58 26.99
N SER A 134 -0.50 12.35 26.65
CA SER A 134 -0.48 13.21 25.45
C SER A 134 0.69 14.20 25.43
N ASP A 135 1.11 14.68 26.60
CA ASP A 135 2.18 15.67 26.74
C ASP A 135 3.57 15.07 26.45
N ASP A 136 3.71 13.75 26.53
CA ASP A 136 4.96 13.02 26.24
C ASP A 136 5.20 12.87 24.73
N TYR A 137 4.18 13.10 23.89
CA TYR A 137 4.23 12.86 22.45
C TYR A 137 4.02 14.14 21.67
N ARG A 138 5.07 14.57 20.96
CA ARG A 138 5.00 15.74 20.10
C ARG A 138 5.61 15.47 18.74
N LEU A 139 4.87 15.81 17.70
CA LEU A 139 5.38 15.81 16.34
C LEU A 139 4.99 17.13 15.68
N GLU A 140 5.99 17.92 15.34
CA GLU A 140 5.77 19.22 14.71
C GLU A 140 5.53 19.06 13.21
N SER A 141 4.74 19.95 12.61
CA SER A 141 4.47 19.92 11.16
C SER A 141 5.78 19.93 10.35
N ASP A 142 6.76 20.73 10.76
CA ASP A 142 8.08 20.79 10.13
C ASP A 142 8.82 19.44 10.14
N THR A 143 8.56 18.59 11.15
CA THR A 143 9.11 17.23 11.20
C THR A 143 8.46 16.33 10.14
N LEU A 144 7.17 16.50 9.85
CA LEU A 144 6.50 15.82 8.72
C LEU A 144 7.07 16.28 7.39
N ASP A 145 7.30 17.58 7.21
CA ASP A 145 7.91 18.14 5.99
C ASP A 145 9.32 17.59 5.78
N ASN A 146 10.13 17.55 6.83
CA ASN A 146 11.46 16.94 6.80
C ASN A 146 11.39 15.45 6.45
N TYR A 147 10.41 14.71 6.97
CA TYR A 147 10.21 13.30 6.64
C TYR A 147 9.78 13.12 5.18
N ALA A 148 8.86 13.95 4.67
CA ALA A 148 8.45 13.97 3.27
C ALA A 148 9.64 14.30 2.35
N TYR A 149 10.46 15.29 2.71
CA TYR A 149 11.68 15.66 2.00
C TYR A 149 12.67 14.49 1.95
N LYS A 150 12.88 13.76 3.05
CA LYS A 150 13.73 12.55 3.07
C LYS A 150 13.24 11.51 2.07
N LEU A 151 11.93 11.24 2.00
CA LEU A 151 11.34 10.31 1.03
C LEU A 151 11.49 10.80 -0.41
N THR A 152 11.22 12.08 -0.65
CA THR A 152 11.40 12.72 -1.97
C THR A 152 12.85 12.63 -2.44
N ARG A 153 13.82 12.91 -1.58
CA ARG A 153 15.25 12.79 -1.89
C ARG A 153 15.63 11.35 -2.23
N LYS A 154 15.09 10.37 -1.49
CA LYS A 154 15.33 8.95 -1.78
C LYS A 154 14.74 8.54 -3.13
N LEU A 155 13.50 8.95 -3.43
CA LEU A 155 12.88 8.71 -4.74
C LEU A 155 13.69 9.35 -5.87
N ARG A 156 14.15 10.59 -5.71
CA ARG A 156 15.03 11.28 -6.67
C ARG A 156 16.32 10.51 -6.92
N LYS A 157 16.96 10.02 -5.85
CA LYS A 157 18.19 9.21 -5.94
C LYS A 157 17.93 7.92 -6.72
N THR A 158 16.85 7.20 -6.42
CA THR A 158 16.50 5.96 -7.12
C THR A 158 16.22 6.20 -8.61
N LEU A 159 15.48 7.26 -8.95
CA LEU A 159 15.21 7.67 -10.34
C LEU A 159 16.43 8.24 -11.09
N GLY A 160 17.47 8.62 -10.36
CA GLY A 160 18.71 9.17 -10.92
C GLY A 160 19.71 8.12 -11.40
N LYS A 161 19.52 6.85 -11.05
CA LYS A 161 20.40 5.74 -11.47
C LYS A 161 20.37 5.56 -13.00
N LYS A 162 21.49 5.09 -13.59
CA LYS A 162 21.62 4.82 -15.03
C LYS A 162 20.58 3.80 -15.53
N ASN A 163 20.39 2.72 -14.77
CA ASN A 163 19.32 1.74 -14.95
C ASN A 163 18.57 1.58 -13.62
N PRO A 164 17.54 2.40 -13.36
CA PRO A 164 16.77 2.32 -12.13
C PRO A 164 15.89 1.07 -12.14
N ASP A 165 15.94 0.31 -11.05
CA ASP A 165 15.00 -0.77 -10.81
C ASP A 165 13.57 -0.19 -10.64
N LEU A 166 12.69 -0.52 -11.58
CA LEU A 166 11.30 -0.05 -11.62
C LEU A 166 10.50 -0.52 -10.40
N HIS A 167 10.80 -1.70 -9.86
CA HIS A 167 10.16 -2.21 -8.66
C HIS A 167 10.55 -1.39 -7.43
N GLU A 168 11.84 -1.05 -7.28
CA GLU A 168 12.30 -0.17 -6.21
C GLU A 168 11.75 1.26 -6.36
N VAL A 169 11.70 1.80 -7.59
CA VAL A 169 11.04 3.09 -7.86
C VAL A 169 9.58 3.05 -7.43
N ARG A 170 8.84 1.98 -7.77
CA ARG A 170 7.44 1.79 -7.35
C ARG A 170 7.30 1.82 -5.83
N LYS A 171 8.19 1.13 -5.09
CA LYS A 171 8.19 1.15 -3.61
C LYS A 171 8.35 2.57 -3.07
N GLU A 172 9.30 3.34 -3.59
CA GLU A 172 9.55 4.71 -3.12
C GLU A 172 8.41 5.67 -3.49
N ILE A 173 7.80 5.54 -4.68
CA ILE A 173 6.59 6.29 -5.04
C ILE A 173 5.44 5.98 -4.07
N LYS A 174 5.21 4.69 -3.76
CA LYS A 174 4.17 4.26 -2.81
C LYS A 174 4.41 4.90 -1.44
N LYS A 175 5.63 4.87 -0.91
CA LYS A 175 5.95 5.48 0.40
C LYS A 175 5.60 6.97 0.43
N LEU A 176 6.05 7.74 -0.57
CA LEU A 176 5.79 9.17 -0.63
C LEU A 176 4.30 9.49 -0.79
N ARG A 177 3.63 8.81 -1.75
CA ARG A 177 2.19 9.03 -1.98
C ARG A 177 1.34 8.63 -0.77
N TYR A 178 1.72 7.58 -0.05
CA TYR A 178 0.97 7.13 1.12
C TYR A 178 1.19 8.03 2.32
N LEU A 179 2.37 8.64 2.46
CA LEU A 179 2.59 9.70 3.45
C LEU A 179 1.65 10.89 3.18
N TYR A 180 1.61 11.40 1.94
CA TYR A 180 0.70 12.49 1.57
C TYR A 180 -0.78 12.14 1.76
N GLN A 181 -1.15 10.88 1.55
CA GLN A 181 -2.51 10.43 1.83
C GLN A 181 -2.79 10.34 3.33
N ALA A 182 -1.80 9.92 4.13
CA ALA A 182 -1.93 9.72 5.57
C ALA A 182 -1.91 11.03 6.35
N TYR A 183 -1.32 12.10 5.80
CA TYR A 183 -1.24 13.42 6.42
C TYR A 183 -1.74 14.50 5.47
N SER A 184 -2.95 14.33 4.92
CA SER A 184 -3.48 15.23 3.89
C SER A 184 -3.79 16.65 4.38
N GLU A 185 -3.91 16.83 5.70
CA GLU A 185 -4.16 18.14 6.33
C GLU A 185 -2.86 18.92 6.58
N TYR A 186 -1.74 18.22 6.73
CA TYR A 186 -0.44 18.81 7.07
C TYR A 186 0.50 18.88 5.86
N LEU A 187 0.49 17.86 5.00
CA LEU A 187 1.34 17.78 3.82
C LEU A 187 0.49 18.07 2.58
N LEU A 188 0.72 19.25 2.00
CA LEU A 188 -0.01 19.75 0.83
C LEU A 188 0.89 19.80 -0.41
N PRO A 189 1.24 18.65 -1.02
CA PRO A 189 1.99 18.64 -2.28
C PRO A 189 1.16 19.29 -3.40
N SER A 190 1.85 19.85 -4.39
CA SER A 190 1.18 20.42 -5.56
C SER A 190 0.26 19.39 -6.24
N SER A 191 -0.90 19.85 -6.72
CA SER A 191 -1.86 19.00 -7.44
C SER A 191 -1.20 18.26 -8.62
N GLU A 192 -0.24 18.92 -9.28
CA GLU A 192 0.51 18.30 -10.38
C GLU A 192 1.39 17.13 -9.89
N LEU A 193 2.12 17.30 -8.78
CA LEU A 193 2.94 16.23 -8.20
C LEU A 193 2.07 15.05 -7.75
N THR A 194 0.95 15.31 -7.07
CA THR A 194 0.00 14.28 -6.63
C THR A 194 -0.53 13.47 -7.81
N LYS A 195 -0.92 14.15 -8.90
CA LYS A 195 -1.37 13.50 -10.14
C LYS A 195 -0.23 12.70 -10.79
N ALA A 196 0.99 13.23 -10.82
CA ALA A 196 2.15 12.55 -11.39
C ALA A 196 2.52 11.29 -10.61
N LEU A 197 2.55 11.35 -9.27
CA LEU A 197 2.79 10.20 -8.39
C LEU A 197 1.72 9.13 -8.58
N LYS A 198 0.43 9.50 -8.60
CA LYS A 198 -0.67 8.56 -8.83
C LYS A 198 -0.55 7.88 -10.19
N ARG A 199 -0.33 8.63 -11.27
CA ARG A 199 -0.18 8.08 -12.63
C ARG A 199 1.03 7.14 -12.73
N ALA A 200 2.18 7.55 -12.19
CA ALA A 200 3.37 6.71 -12.19
C ALA A 200 3.17 5.43 -11.35
N GLN A 201 2.51 5.52 -10.19
CA GLN A 201 2.18 4.36 -9.37
C GLN A 201 1.25 3.39 -10.09
N ASN A 202 0.25 3.88 -10.81
CA ASN A 202 -0.70 3.06 -11.55
C ASN A 202 0.00 2.29 -12.69
N GLU A 203 0.75 2.98 -13.55
CA GLU A 203 1.44 2.34 -14.70
C GLU A 203 2.50 1.34 -14.22
N LEU A 204 3.24 1.66 -13.16
CA LEU A 204 4.18 0.71 -12.54
C LEU A 204 3.47 -0.45 -11.84
N GLY A 205 2.26 -0.22 -11.31
CA GLY A 205 1.40 -1.26 -10.76
C GLY A 205 0.99 -2.25 -11.84
N GLU A 206 0.35 -1.73 -12.89
CA GLU A 206 -0.06 -2.53 -14.04
C GLU A 206 1.12 -3.29 -14.68
N TRP A 207 2.26 -2.62 -14.89
CA TRP A 207 3.46 -3.29 -15.40
C TRP A 207 3.92 -4.42 -14.48
N HIS A 208 3.96 -4.18 -13.17
CA HIS A 208 4.40 -5.18 -12.19
C HIS A 208 3.45 -6.37 -12.12
N ASP A 209 2.14 -6.14 -12.12
CA ASP A 209 1.14 -7.19 -12.08
C ASP A 209 1.24 -8.05 -13.35
N ASN A 210 1.42 -7.43 -14.52
CA ASN A 210 1.61 -8.14 -15.79
C ASN A 210 2.87 -9.02 -15.80
N LEU A 211 3.99 -8.50 -15.27
CA LEU A 211 5.22 -9.27 -15.11
C LEU A 211 5.01 -10.49 -14.20
N GLN A 212 4.27 -10.34 -13.09
CA GLN A 212 3.93 -11.48 -12.22
C GLN A 212 3.10 -12.53 -12.98
N TRP A 213 2.10 -12.10 -13.75
CA TRP A 213 1.24 -13.02 -14.50
C TRP A 213 2.01 -13.79 -15.58
N LEU A 214 2.95 -13.14 -16.27
CA LEU A 214 3.83 -13.81 -17.22
C LEU A 214 4.66 -14.91 -16.53
N MET A 215 5.32 -14.59 -15.41
CA MET A 215 6.08 -15.58 -14.64
C MET A 215 5.21 -16.72 -14.11
N MET A 216 3.97 -16.44 -13.69
CA MET A 216 3.01 -17.49 -13.31
C MET A 216 2.63 -18.35 -14.51
N SER A 217 2.40 -17.74 -15.67
CA SER A 217 2.05 -18.46 -16.89
C SER A 217 3.14 -19.39 -17.38
N GLU A 218 4.41 -19.19 -17.02
CA GLU A 218 5.51 -20.12 -17.32
C GLU A 218 5.41 -21.43 -16.54
N ARG A 219 4.74 -21.41 -15.38
CA ARG A 219 4.64 -22.55 -14.44
C ARG A 219 3.27 -23.21 -14.46
N GLU A 220 2.22 -22.42 -14.68
CA GLU A 220 0.82 -22.84 -14.62
C GLU A 220 0.25 -22.96 -16.05
N THR A 221 0.02 -24.19 -16.51
CA THR A 221 -0.36 -24.49 -17.91
C THR A 221 -1.73 -23.96 -18.30
N ASP A 222 -2.64 -23.82 -17.34
CA ASP A 222 -4.00 -23.31 -17.57
C ASP A 222 -4.01 -21.81 -17.93
N LEU A 223 -2.93 -21.08 -17.63
CA LEU A 223 -2.73 -19.67 -17.99
C LEU A 223 -2.13 -19.47 -19.39
N TYR A 224 -1.81 -20.53 -20.14
CA TYR A 224 -1.19 -20.40 -21.46
C TYR A 224 -2.06 -19.60 -22.44
N CYS A 225 -3.39 -19.72 -22.33
CA CYS A 225 -4.35 -18.92 -23.11
C CYS A 225 -4.17 -17.40 -22.94
N CYS A 226 -3.53 -16.98 -21.84
CA CYS A 226 -3.34 -15.58 -21.49
C CYS A 226 -1.96 -15.03 -21.86
N ARG A 227 -0.99 -15.90 -22.17
CA ARG A 227 0.44 -15.56 -22.26
C ARG A 227 0.73 -14.53 -23.36
N ASP A 228 0.33 -14.79 -24.61
CA ASP A 228 0.67 -13.93 -25.76
C ASP A 228 0.18 -12.48 -25.57
N HIS A 229 -1.01 -12.35 -25.00
CA HIS A 229 -1.59 -11.06 -24.71
C HIS A 229 -0.83 -10.32 -23.59
N TRP A 230 -0.48 -11.01 -22.51
CA TRP A 230 0.32 -10.39 -21.44
C TRP A 230 1.71 -10.00 -21.97
N GLN A 231 2.32 -10.83 -22.83
CA GLN A 231 3.60 -10.54 -23.45
C GLN A 231 3.54 -9.31 -24.36
N THR A 232 2.44 -9.12 -25.08
CA THR A 232 2.23 -7.90 -25.89
C THR A 232 2.06 -6.66 -25.01
N GLN A 233 1.42 -6.81 -23.84
CA GLN A 233 1.15 -5.70 -22.94
C GLN A 233 2.37 -5.23 -22.14
N ILE A 234 3.31 -6.13 -21.80
CA ILE A 234 4.39 -5.76 -20.88
C ILE A 234 5.29 -4.65 -21.45
N ASP A 235 5.59 -4.70 -22.75
CA ASP A 235 6.41 -3.69 -23.43
C ASP A 235 5.71 -2.33 -23.49
N GLN A 236 4.42 -2.34 -23.84
CA GLN A 236 3.60 -1.13 -23.86
C GLN A 236 3.49 -0.50 -22.47
N ARG A 237 3.24 -1.32 -21.44
CA ARG A 237 3.16 -0.89 -20.03
C ARG A 237 4.51 -0.34 -19.56
N ALA A 238 5.62 -0.97 -19.92
CA ALA A 238 6.97 -0.50 -19.60
C ALA A 238 7.24 0.88 -20.23
N GLU A 239 6.92 1.06 -21.52
CA GLU A 239 7.10 2.34 -22.20
C GLU A 239 6.26 3.46 -21.57
N ARG A 240 4.98 3.19 -21.26
CA ARG A 240 4.10 4.13 -20.56
C ARG A 240 4.63 4.49 -19.17
N ALA A 241 5.07 3.51 -18.39
CA ALA A 241 5.67 3.72 -17.08
C ALA A 241 6.89 4.64 -17.19
N TRP A 242 7.79 4.39 -18.15
CA TRP A 242 8.96 5.24 -18.41
C TRP A 242 8.59 6.67 -18.77
N LYS A 243 7.59 6.88 -19.62
CA LYS A 243 7.07 8.22 -19.96
C LYS A 243 6.58 8.94 -18.70
N ARG A 244 5.85 8.27 -17.81
CA ARG A 244 5.39 8.86 -16.54
C ARG A 244 6.56 9.17 -15.59
N LEU A 245 7.54 8.28 -15.48
CA LEU A 245 8.71 8.47 -14.63
C LEU A 245 9.58 9.65 -15.10
N LYS A 246 9.73 9.84 -16.41
CA LYS A 246 10.40 11.03 -16.97
C LYS A 246 9.69 12.33 -16.55
N LYS A 247 8.35 12.37 -16.61
CA LYS A 247 7.58 13.53 -16.15
C LYS A 247 7.74 13.74 -14.64
N LEU A 248 7.59 12.68 -13.83
CA LEU A 248 7.75 12.74 -12.38
C LEU A 248 9.13 13.26 -11.98
N ARG A 249 10.20 12.77 -12.63
CA ARG A 249 11.58 13.23 -12.39
C ARG A 249 11.77 14.72 -12.66
N LYS A 250 11.08 15.30 -13.66
CA LYS A 250 11.14 16.75 -13.91
C LYS A 250 10.50 17.52 -12.77
N LEU A 251 9.32 17.09 -12.31
CA LEU A 251 8.59 17.75 -11.22
C LEU A 251 9.37 17.71 -9.90
N LEU A 252 9.98 16.57 -9.56
CA LEU A 252 10.79 16.42 -8.35
C LEU A 252 12.10 17.22 -8.36
N ARG A 253 12.52 17.80 -9.49
CA ARG A 253 13.70 18.67 -9.60
C ARG A 253 13.37 20.14 -9.38
N SER A 254 12.13 20.54 -9.57
CA SER A 254 11.70 21.92 -9.39
C SER A 254 11.65 22.25 -7.89
N PRO A 255 12.04 23.47 -7.48
CA PRO A 255 12.04 23.89 -6.07
C PRO A 255 10.63 24.02 -5.45
N LYS A 256 9.56 23.79 -6.23
CA LYS A 256 8.15 23.81 -5.81
C LYS A 256 7.51 22.41 -5.74
N GLY A 257 8.31 21.35 -5.68
CA GLY A 257 7.84 19.96 -5.67
C GLY A 257 8.48 19.12 -4.58
#